data_AF-A0A091QAG6-F1
#
_entry.id   AF-A0A091QAG6-F1
#
_cell.length_a   1.000
_cell.length_b   1.000
_cell.length_c   1.000
_cell.angle_alpha   90.00
_cell.angle_beta   90.00
_cell.angle_gamma   90.00
#
_symmetry.space_group_name_H-M   'P 1'
#
loop_
_entity.id
_entity.type
_entity.pdbx_description
1 polymer ?
#
loop_
_entity_poly.entity_id
_entity_poly.type
_entity_poly.pdbx_seq_one_letter_code
_entity_poly.pdbx_strand_id
1 'polypeptide(L)'
;ALLICPFAFSAGRNLGVDIKIHQDSVNGTVGQSVLLPVSYRFDGASGFPVSIHWTFRNSNMLITGTVENCSVDAEGAPSNCSANTLPHLTYQRRAKLFPENGSLLLRDLQLDDSGVYSV
;
A
#
# COMPACT_ATOMS: atom_id res chain seq x y z
N ALA A 1 -0.43 -17.54 14.20
CA ALA A 1 -0.66 -16.13 13.84
C ALA A 1 0.56 -15.62 13.11
N LEU A 2 0.39 -14.94 11.98
CA LEU A 2 1.47 -14.29 11.23
C LEU A 2 1.55 -12.83 11.65
N LEU A 3 2.73 -12.34 11.99
CA LEU A 3 2.95 -10.95 12.34
C LEU A 3 3.32 -10.20 11.06
N ILE A 4 2.49 -9.24 10.68
CA ILE A 4 2.71 -8.43 9.49
C ILE A 4 2.87 -6.97 9.90
N CYS A 5 4.05 -6.41 9.70
CA CYS A 5 4.37 -5.04 10.13
C CYS A 5 4.56 -4.11 8.93
N PRO A 6 3.62 -3.19 8.64
CA PRO A 6 3.80 -2.17 7.61
C PRO A 6 4.74 -1.05 8.09
N PHE A 7 5.66 -0.60 7.22
CA PHE A 7 6.59 0.50 7.44
C PHE A 7 6.56 1.47 6.25
N ALA A 8 6.32 2.76 6.48
CA ALA A 8 6.46 3.77 5.43
C ALA A 8 7.94 4.17 5.29
N PHE A 9 8.52 4.09 4.09
CA PHE A 9 9.90 4.52 3.87
C PHE A 9 9.93 6.04 3.66
N SER A 10 10.34 6.81 4.67
CA SER A 10 10.53 8.26 4.53
C SER A 10 11.92 8.58 3.96
N ALA A 11 12.07 8.52 2.64
CA ALA A 11 13.27 9.02 1.98
C ALA A 11 13.26 10.57 1.94
N GLY A 12 13.56 11.19 3.09
CA GLY A 12 13.74 12.64 3.20
C GLY A 12 12.42 13.44 3.20
N ARG A 13 12.45 14.57 3.89
CA ARG A 13 11.34 15.53 3.99
C ARG A 13 11.20 16.27 2.66
N ASN A 14 10.72 15.57 1.63
CA ASN A 14 10.51 16.11 0.30
C ASN A 14 9.17 15.60 -0.26
N LEU A 15 8.31 16.57 -0.64
CA LEU A 15 7.18 16.48 -1.57
C LEU A 15 5.83 15.95 -1.04
N GLY A 16 5.03 16.85 -0.45
CA GLY A 16 3.59 17.01 -0.68
C GLY A 16 2.64 15.84 -0.39
N VAL A 17 3.09 14.71 0.15
CA VAL A 17 2.26 13.54 0.46
C VAL A 17 2.53 13.07 1.89
N ASP A 18 1.49 13.07 2.72
CA ASP A 18 1.48 12.51 4.06
C ASP A 18 0.98 11.06 4.00
N ILE A 19 1.71 10.11 4.58
CA ILE A 19 1.33 8.69 4.62
C ILE A 19 1.15 8.30 6.09
N LYS A 20 -0.01 7.74 6.40
CA LYS A 20 -0.36 7.24 7.72
C LYS A 20 -0.52 5.73 7.70
N ILE A 21 0.25 5.07 8.55
CA ILE A 21 0.09 3.64 8.87
C ILE A 21 -0.94 3.53 10.00
N HIS A 22 -2.03 2.79 9.79
CA HIS A 22 -3.09 2.69 10.80
C HIS A 22 -2.85 1.58 11.83
N GLN A 23 -2.03 0.58 11.48
CA GLN A 23 -1.72 -0.55 12.35
C GLN A 23 -0.27 -0.98 12.15
N ASP A 24 0.55 -0.87 13.20
CA ASP A 24 1.97 -1.23 13.15
C ASP A 24 2.20 -2.75 13.06
N SER A 25 1.20 -3.54 13.45
CA SER A 25 1.20 -4.99 13.30
C SER A 25 -0.21 -5.52 13.06
N VAL A 26 -0.36 -6.42 12.08
CA VAL A 26 -1.60 -7.12 11.79
C VAL A 26 -1.41 -8.62 11.96
N ASN A 27 -2.34 -9.27 12.64
CA ASN A 27 -2.33 -10.73 12.81
C ASN A 27 -3.05 -11.41 11.66
N GLY A 28 -2.35 -12.30 10.96
CA GLY A 28 -2.89 -13.12 9.88
C GLY A 28 -3.07 -14.59 10.25
N THR A 29 -4.02 -15.26 9.58
CA THR A 29 -4.23 -16.71 9.64
C THR A 29 -3.97 -17.31 8.26
N VAL A 30 -3.26 -18.45 8.22
CA VAL A 30 -2.95 -19.15 6.96
C VAL A 30 -4.24 -19.46 6.17
N GLY A 31 -4.21 -19.24 4.86
CA GLY A 31 -5.34 -19.39 3.95
C GLY A 31 -6.39 -18.27 4.01
N GLN A 32 -6.31 -17.35 4.98
CA GLN A 32 -7.19 -16.19 5.06
C GLN A 32 -6.61 -14.98 4.32
N SER A 33 -7.39 -13.92 4.23
CA SER A 33 -6.93 -12.62 3.73
C SER A 33 -6.68 -11.65 4.88
N VAL A 34 -5.74 -10.73 4.67
CA VAL A 34 -5.42 -9.66 5.61
C VAL A 34 -5.30 -8.35 4.86
N LEU A 35 -5.78 -7.28 5.48
CA LEU A 35 -5.64 -5.93 5.00
C LEU A 35 -4.49 -5.26 5.75
N LEU A 36 -3.58 -4.60 5.03
CA LEU A 36 -2.58 -3.70 5.58
C LEU A 36 -3.10 -2.28 5.39
N PRO A 37 -3.71 -1.69 6.44
CA PRO A 37 -4.42 -0.43 6.33
C PRO A 37 -3.43 0.73 6.39
N VAL A 38 -3.33 1.45 5.27
CA VAL A 38 -2.64 2.74 5.18
C VAL A 38 -3.57 3.76 4.53
N SER A 39 -3.29 5.03 4.76
CA SER A 39 -3.90 6.15 4.04
C SER A 39 -2.82 7.12 3.62
N TYR A 40 -2.97 7.76 2.47
CA TYR A 40 -2.13 8.88 2.08
C TYR A 40 -2.99 10.10 1.72
N ARG A 41 -2.42 11.28 1.90
CA ARG A 41 -3.06 12.58 1.65
C ARG A 41 -2.06 13.52 1.01
N PHE A 42 -2.53 14.45 0.18
CA PHE A 42 -1.68 15.50 -0.38
C PHE A 42 -1.68 16.74 0.53
N ASP A 43 -0.50 17.19 0.95
CA ASP A 43 -0.31 18.43 1.71
C ASP A 43 -0.05 19.60 0.74
N GLY A 44 -0.99 19.85 -0.17
CA GLY A 44 -0.89 20.88 -1.21
C GLY A 44 -1.53 20.51 -2.55
N ALA A 45 -0.95 21.00 -3.66
CA ALA A 45 -1.44 20.67 -5.00
C ALA A 45 -1.29 19.16 -5.28
N SER A 46 -2.35 18.55 -5.84
CA SER A 46 -2.37 17.12 -6.16
C SER A 46 -1.30 16.76 -7.18
N GLY A 47 -0.32 15.95 -6.78
CA GLY A 47 0.85 15.59 -7.58
C GLY A 47 0.65 14.36 -8.48
N PHE A 48 -0.53 14.17 -9.08
CA PHE A 48 -0.76 13.01 -9.96
C PHE A 48 0.02 13.13 -11.28
N PRO A 49 0.53 12.01 -11.82
CA PRO A 49 0.35 10.63 -11.36
C PRO A 49 1.19 10.28 -10.11
N VAL A 50 0.65 9.44 -9.24
CA VAL A 50 1.35 8.92 -8.04
C VAL A 50 1.68 7.45 -8.21
N SER A 51 2.93 7.09 -7.97
CA SER A 51 3.37 5.68 -7.94
C SER A 51 3.36 5.15 -6.52
N ILE A 52 2.67 4.04 -6.29
CA ILE A 52 2.61 3.33 -5.01
C ILE A 52 3.30 1.98 -5.16
N HIS A 53 4.26 1.69 -4.28
CA HIS A 53 5.06 0.47 -4.33
C HIS A 53 5.00 -0.24 -2.99
N TRP A 54 4.41 -1.44 -2.97
CA TRP A 54 4.51 -2.31 -1.80
C TRP A 54 5.68 -3.28 -1.95
N THR A 55 6.51 -3.35 -0.92
CA THR A 55 7.64 -4.29 -0.84
C THR A 55 7.56 -5.16 0.40
N PHE A 56 8.08 -6.37 0.30
CA PHE A 56 8.20 -7.34 1.39
C PHE A 56 9.67 -7.51 1.75
N ARG A 57 9.99 -7.50 3.04
CA ARG A 57 11.37 -7.60 3.58
C ARG A 57 12.35 -6.62 2.92
N ASN A 58 11.89 -5.39 2.63
CA ASN A 58 12.67 -4.28 2.07
C ASN A 58 13.29 -4.48 0.67
N SER A 59 13.01 -5.59 -0.03
CA SER A 59 13.57 -5.85 -1.36
C SER A 59 12.65 -6.57 -2.33
N ASN A 60 11.65 -7.30 -1.83
CA ASN A 60 10.80 -8.11 -2.70
C ASN A 60 9.55 -7.32 -3.10
N MET A 61 9.47 -6.90 -4.35
CA MET A 61 8.29 -6.20 -4.87
C MET A 61 7.05 -7.10 -4.76
N LEU A 62 5.99 -6.61 -4.11
CA LEU A 62 4.69 -7.27 -4.05
C LEU A 62 3.81 -6.81 -5.21
N ILE A 63 3.63 -5.50 -5.30
CA ILE A 63 2.75 -4.85 -6.26
C ILE A 63 3.19 -3.40 -6.45
N THR A 64 3.17 -2.96 -7.70
CA THR A 64 3.32 -1.54 -8.06
C THR A 64 2.01 -1.04 -8.64
N GLY A 65 1.66 0.21 -8.37
CA GLY A 65 0.49 0.85 -8.95
C GLY A 65 0.79 2.28 -9.34
N THR A 66 0.40 2.68 -10.55
CA THR A 66 0.37 4.09 -10.97
C THR A 66 -1.07 4.57 -10.84
N VAL A 67 -1.28 5.54 -9.96
CA VAL A 67 -2.58 6.14 -9.64
C VAL A 67 -2.70 7.47 -10.38
N GLU A 68 -3.81 7.65 -11.09
CA GLU A 68 -4.07 8.77 -11.99
C GLU A 68 -5.54 9.20 -11.91
N ASN A 69 -5.84 10.41 -12.38
CA ASN A 69 -7.21 10.92 -12.53
C ASN A 69 -8.08 10.81 -11.24
N CYS A 70 -7.51 11.07 -10.07
CA CYS A 70 -8.28 11.13 -8.83
C CYS A 70 -8.93 12.51 -8.63
N SER A 71 -10.07 12.50 -7.95
CA SER A 71 -10.57 13.68 -7.24
C SER A 71 -9.89 13.79 -5.88
N VAL A 72 -9.57 14.99 -5.42
CA VAL A 72 -8.94 15.22 -4.11
C VAL A 72 -9.85 16.13 -3.28
N ASP A 73 -10.14 15.72 -2.05
CA ASP A 73 -10.94 16.52 -1.13
C ASP A 73 -10.15 17.68 -0.50
N ALA A 74 -10.83 18.49 0.31
CA ALA A 74 -10.21 19.63 0.99
C ALA A 74 -9.14 19.24 2.01
N GLU A 75 -9.12 17.98 2.48
CA GLU A 75 -8.11 17.43 3.39
C GLU A 75 -6.97 16.73 2.64
N GLY A 76 -6.98 16.76 1.30
CA GLY A 76 -5.95 16.12 0.47
C GLY A 76 -6.17 14.63 0.26
N ALA A 77 -7.29 14.04 0.69
CA ALA A 77 -7.55 12.61 0.49
C ALA A 77 -8.04 12.32 -0.94
N PRO A 78 -7.45 11.35 -1.64
CA PRO A 78 -7.86 11.02 -2.98
C PRO A 78 -9.08 10.10 -3.02
N SER A 79 -9.90 10.28 -4.05
CA SER A 79 -11.13 9.53 -4.30
C SER A 79 -11.39 9.41 -5.80
N ASN A 80 -12.20 8.43 -6.19
CA ASN A 80 -12.56 8.18 -7.60
C ASN A 80 -11.33 8.10 -8.52
N CYS A 81 -10.33 7.32 -8.09
CA CYS A 81 -9.06 7.19 -8.78
C CYS A 81 -9.13 6.16 -9.90
N SER A 82 -8.43 6.43 -11.00
CA SER A 82 -8.01 5.39 -11.93
C SER A 82 -6.63 4.88 -11.53
N ALA A 83 -6.38 3.58 -11.65
CA ALA A 83 -5.06 3.05 -11.36
C ALA A 83 -4.71 1.87 -12.26
N ASN A 84 -3.46 1.85 -12.71
CA ASN A 84 -2.86 0.68 -13.34
C ASN A 84 -1.99 -0.04 -12.33
N THR A 85 -2.37 -1.28 -11.97
CA THR A 85 -1.69 -2.06 -10.92
C THR A 85 -1.05 -3.32 -11.50
N LEU A 86 0.23 -3.54 -11.18
CA LEU A 86 1.02 -4.68 -11.64
C LEU A 86 1.57 -5.44 -10.42
N PRO A 87 0.89 -6.50 -9.96
CA PRO A 87 1.44 -7.39 -8.94
C PRO A 87 2.61 -8.21 -9.50
N HIS A 88 3.60 -8.49 -8.66
CA HIS A 88 4.69 -9.43 -8.98
C HIS A 88 4.13 -10.84 -9.20
N LEU A 89 4.79 -11.65 -10.03
CA LEU A 89 4.30 -12.98 -10.45
C LEU A 89 3.88 -13.87 -9.26
N THR A 90 4.70 -13.90 -8.20
CA THR A 90 4.41 -14.65 -6.96
C THR A 90 3.13 -14.21 -6.24
N TYR A 91 2.69 -12.97 -6.46
CA TYR A 91 1.56 -12.35 -5.78
C TYR A 91 0.40 -11.99 -6.72
N GLN A 92 0.45 -12.38 -8.00
CA GLN A 92 -0.48 -11.94 -9.05
C GLN A 92 -1.96 -12.17 -8.75
N ARG A 93 -2.28 -13.18 -7.92
CA ARG A 93 -3.66 -13.49 -7.50
C ARG A 93 -3.92 -13.24 -6.01
N ARG A 94 -2.89 -12.85 -5.27
CA ARG A 94 -2.90 -12.72 -3.82
C ARG A 94 -2.85 -11.27 -3.36
N ALA A 95 -2.12 -10.41 -4.06
CA ALA A 95 -2.02 -8.99 -3.75
C ALA A 95 -3.05 -8.16 -4.52
N LYS A 96 -3.71 -7.24 -3.83
CA LYS A 96 -4.56 -6.20 -4.42
C LYS A 96 -4.26 -4.87 -3.75
N LEU A 97 -3.95 -3.86 -4.55
CA LEU A 97 -3.77 -2.47 -4.11
C LEU A 97 -5.12 -1.73 -4.17
N PHE A 98 -5.39 -0.91 -3.17
CA PHE A 98 -6.49 0.06 -3.17
C PHE A 98 -5.92 1.46 -3.44
N PRO A 99 -6.16 2.06 -4.63
CA PRO A 99 -5.49 3.29 -5.03
C PRO A 99 -5.91 4.52 -4.22
N GLU A 100 -7.12 4.56 -3.66
CA GLU A 100 -7.66 5.70 -2.91
C GLU A 100 -6.99 5.90 -1.56
N ASN A 101 -6.44 4.85 -0.97
CA ASN A 101 -5.79 4.92 0.34
C ASN A 101 -4.40 4.30 0.37
N GLY A 102 -3.99 3.61 -0.70
CA GLY A 102 -2.71 2.91 -0.78
C GLY A 102 -2.67 1.59 -0.01
N SER A 103 -3.78 1.14 0.57
CA SER A 103 -3.86 -0.09 1.35
C SER A 103 -3.61 -1.33 0.49
N LEU A 104 -3.02 -2.35 1.10
CA LEU A 104 -2.75 -3.63 0.47
C LEU A 104 -3.65 -4.72 1.06
N LEU A 105 -4.40 -5.44 0.23
CA LEU A 105 -5.02 -6.70 0.59
C LEU A 105 -4.12 -7.84 0.13
N LEU A 106 -3.69 -8.67 1.07
CA LEU A 106 -3.00 -9.93 0.79
C LEU A 106 -3.93 -11.09 1.10
N ARG A 107 -4.21 -11.93 0.10
CA ARG A 107 -5.10 -13.09 0.17
C ARG A 107 -4.31 -14.38 0.25
N ASP A 108 -4.96 -15.43 0.74
CA ASP A 108 -4.39 -16.77 0.82
C ASP A 108 -3.01 -16.75 1.48
N LEU A 109 -3.00 -16.26 2.73
CA LEU A 109 -1.77 -16.10 3.51
C LEU A 109 -1.04 -17.42 3.67
N GLN A 110 0.27 -17.38 3.47
CA GLN A 110 1.20 -18.49 3.67
C GLN A 110 2.14 -18.18 4.83
N LEU A 111 2.77 -19.21 5.40
CA LEU A 111 3.70 -19.02 6.52
C LEU A 111 4.86 -18.08 6.16
N ASP A 112 5.31 -18.13 4.91
CA ASP A 112 6.43 -17.31 4.41
C ASP A 112 6.05 -15.85 4.16
N ASP A 113 4.76 -15.50 4.19
CA ASP A 113 4.29 -14.12 4.09
C ASP A 113 4.45 -13.36 5.42
N SER A 114 4.88 -14.02 6.50
CA SER A 114 5.20 -13.35 7.77
C SER A 114 6.40 -12.41 7.61
N GLY A 115 6.27 -11.18 8.10
CA GLY A 115 7.39 -10.25 8.16
C GLY A 115 7.01 -8.78 7.96
N VAL A 116 8.00 -8.02 7.49
CA VAL A 116 7.93 -6.57 7.31
C VAL A 116 7.49 -6.24 5.88
N TYR A 117 6.51 -5.35 5.78
CA TYR A 117 5.98 -4.83 4.52
C TYR A 117 6.27 -3.33 4.50
N SER A 118 6.64 -2.79 3.35
CA SER A 118 6.92 -1.35 3.24
C SER A 118 6.20 -0.72 2.06
N VAL A 119 5.82 0.54 2.23
CA VAL A 119 5.10 1.36 1.23
C VAL A 119 5.74 2.74 1.09
#